data_AF-A0A5N6Z0B4-F1
#
_entry.id   AF-A0A5N6Z0B4-F1
#
_cell.length_a   1.000
_cell.length_b   1.000
_cell.length_c   1.000
_cell.angle_alpha   90.00
_cell.angle_beta   90.00
_cell.angle_gamma   90.00
#
_symmetry.space_group_name_H-M   'P 1'
#
loop_
_entity.id
_entity.type
_entity.pdbx_description
1 polymer ?
#
loop_
_entity_poly.entity_id
_entity_poly.type
_entity_poly.pdbx_seq_one_letter_code
_entity_poly.pdbx_strand_id
1 'polypeptide(L)'
;MIFKHILAILATAMAVQGIPVEKREVVPHDSIAQFRETGPGAVSVPPDAIGNAFKMFEPYLHIAHGCQSYPAVADNGDTSGGLKDTGSATGGCNDEGKGQTYVRGGWVNGRYGIMYSWYMPKDMANSGVSVGAHRHDWENVVIWVDNPVAPTPTLLGGAASGHGEYKKTPDPPRQDTRPKVEYFTSFPTNHELQFTDTLGRDLDLVAWDSLPEPARLGLQNGDFGDAIVPFIDSTFESNLAKAAL
;
A
#
# COMPACT_ATOMS: atom_id res chain seq x y z
N MET A 1 -58.17 47.55 -22.45
CA MET A 1 -58.10 46.86 -21.15
C MET A 1 -56.94 45.88 -21.19
N ILE A 2 -56.00 46.03 -20.25
CA ILE A 2 -54.64 45.49 -20.25
C ILE A 2 -54.63 44.10 -19.58
N PHE A 3 -54.22 43.05 -20.29
CA PHE A 3 -53.99 41.73 -19.70
C PHE A 3 -52.52 41.60 -19.27
N LYS A 4 -52.27 41.76 -17.97
CA LYS A 4 -50.95 41.52 -17.34
C LYS A 4 -50.65 40.02 -17.36
N HIS A 5 -49.54 39.65 -17.99
CA HIS A 5 -48.94 38.32 -17.85
C HIS A 5 -48.09 38.32 -16.58
N ILE A 6 -48.40 37.43 -15.63
CA ILE A 6 -47.58 37.19 -14.44
C ILE A 6 -46.78 35.92 -14.72
N LEU A 7 -45.47 36.07 -14.94
CA LEU A 7 -44.53 34.96 -15.05
C LEU A 7 -44.01 34.65 -13.63
N ALA A 8 -44.41 33.51 -13.07
CA ALA A 8 -43.89 33.03 -11.79
C ALA A 8 -42.61 32.23 -12.03
N ILE A 9 -41.48 32.74 -11.53
CA ILE A 9 -40.20 32.02 -11.53
C ILE A 9 -40.12 31.24 -10.21
N LEU A 10 -40.24 29.91 -10.27
CA LEU A 10 -39.96 29.03 -9.13
C LEU A 10 -38.44 28.82 -9.03
N ALA A 11 -37.81 29.38 -8.00
CA ALA A 11 -36.44 29.04 -7.64
C ALA A 11 -36.45 27.75 -6.79
N THR A 12 -36.01 26.63 -7.36
CA THR A 12 -35.78 25.39 -6.61
C THR A 12 -34.45 25.49 -5.85
N ALA A 13 -34.52 25.69 -4.53
CA ALA A 13 -33.37 25.53 -3.65
C ALA A 13 -33.07 24.03 -3.47
N MET A 14 -31.96 23.57 -4.05
CA MET A 14 -31.44 22.23 -3.74
C MET A 14 -30.74 22.29 -2.38
N ALA A 15 -31.33 21.67 -1.36
CA ALA A 15 -30.65 21.44 -0.10
C ALA A 15 -29.58 20.35 -0.33
N VAL A 16 -28.31 20.73 -0.25
CA VAL A 16 -27.21 19.76 -0.17
C VAL A 16 -27.30 19.15 1.22
N GLN A 17 -27.84 17.93 1.31
CA GLN A 17 -27.73 17.16 2.55
C GLN A 17 -26.29 16.69 2.67
N GLY A 18 -25.54 17.28 3.61
CA GLY A 18 -24.22 16.79 3.98
C GLY A 18 -24.36 15.37 4.53
N ILE A 19 -23.64 14.42 3.94
CA ILE A 19 -23.53 13.07 4.48
C ILE A 19 -22.81 13.20 5.84
N PRO A 20 -23.33 12.62 6.93
CA PRO A 20 -22.63 12.62 8.20
C PRO A 20 -21.27 11.93 8.01
N VAL A 21 -20.20 12.61 8.40
CA VAL A 21 -18.85 12.04 8.43
C VAL A 21 -18.85 11.01 9.57
N GLU A 22 -18.94 9.72 9.24
CA GLU A 22 -18.72 8.68 10.24
C GLU A 22 -17.29 8.80 10.78
N LYS A 23 -17.16 8.63 12.09
CA LYS A 23 -15.87 8.67 12.76
C LYS A 23 -15.11 7.40 12.36
N ARG A 24 -13.96 7.56 11.71
CA ARG A 24 -13.02 6.46 11.43
C ARG A 24 -12.65 5.74 12.72
N GLU A 25 -12.70 4.42 12.70
CA GLU A 25 -12.38 3.54 13.82
C GLU A 25 -11.07 2.77 13.60
N VAL A 26 -10.49 2.30 14.72
CA VAL A 26 -9.41 1.32 14.70
C VAL A 26 -10.05 -0.04 14.97
N VAL A 27 -9.97 -0.94 13.99
CA VAL A 27 -10.72 -2.21 13.97
C VAL A 27 -9.78 -3.42 14.06
N PRO A 28 -10.26 -4.63 14.41
CA PRO A 28 -9.41 -5.83 14.42
C PRO A 28 -8.69 -6.05 13.09
N HIS A 29 -7.42 -6.47 13.13
CA HIS A 29 -6.58 -6.55 11.93
C HIS A 29 -7.10 -7.55 10.88
N ASP A 30 -7.88 -8.54 11.30
CA ASP A 30 -8.48 -9.59 10.47
C ASP A 30 -9.91 -9.26 10.01
N SER A 31 -10.49 -8.14 10.46
CA SER A 31 -11.84 -7.70 10.09
C SER A 31 -11.90 -6.95 8.76
N ILE A 32 -10.78 -6.39 8.31
CA ILE A 32 -10.72 -5.61 7.07
C ILE A 32 -10.70 -6.55 5.85
N ALA A 33 -11.54 -6.23 4.86
CA ALA A 33 -11.56 -6.90 3.56
C ALA A 33 -10.48 -6.31 2.63
N GLN A 34 -9.91 -7.14 1.77
CA GLN A 34 -9.01 -6.67 0.72
C GLN A 34 -9.76 -5.83 -0.32
N PHE A 35 -9.09 -4.82 -0.87
CA PHE A 35 -9.44 -4.22 -2.14
C PHE A 35 -9.13 -5.23 -3.24
N ARG A 36 -10.19 -5.86 -3.77
CA ARG A 36 -10.08 -6.86 -4.82
C ARG A 36 -9.92 -6.22 -6.18
N GLU A 37 -9.14 -6.87 -7.02
CA GLU A 37 -8.89 -6.37 -8.38
C GLU A 37 -9.97 -6.71 -9.39
N THR A 38 -10.77 -7.73 -9.06
CA THR A 38 -11.85 -8.21 -9.91
C THR A 38 -13.10 -8.48 -9.09
N GLY A 39 -14.26 -8.49 -9.77
CA GLY A 39 -15.56 -8.71 -9.15
C GLY A 39 -16.31 -7.41 -8.80
N PRO A 40 -17.50 -7.51 -8.21
CA PRO A 40 -18.31 -6.36 -7.84
C PRO A 40 -17.61 -5.48 -6.81
N GLY A 41 -17.55 -4.17 -7.07
CA GLY A 41 -16.89 -3.21 -6.18
C GLY A 41 -15.36 -3.26 -6.23
N ALA A 42 -14.77 -3.88 -7.26
CA ALA A 42 -13.32 -3.94 -7.42
C ALA A 42 -12.67 -2.56 -7.46
N VAL A 43 -11.55 -2.43 -6.74
CA VAL A 43 -10.69 -1.25 -6.72
C VAL A 43 -9.26 -1.74 -6.96
N SER A 44 -8.69 -1.36 -8.10
CA SER A 44 -7.36 -1.78 -8.55
C SER A 44 -6.55 -0.57 -9.02
N VAL A 45 -5.62 -0.74 -9.93
CA VAL A 45 -4.86 0.31 -10.62
C VAL A 45 -5.74 1.06 -11.64
N PRO A 46 -5.40 2.31 -12.00
CA PRO A 46 -6.11 3.03 -13.05
C PRO A 46 -6.03 2.28 -14.40
N PRO A 47 -7.08 2.31 -15.25
CA PRO A 47 -7.09 1.59 -16.53
C PRO A 47 -6.36 2.39 -17.63
N ASP A 48 -5.14 2.82 -17.34
CA ASP A 48 -4.29 3.62 -18.24
C ASP A 48 -2.86 3.05 -18.30
N ALA A 49 -1.97 3.76 -19.01
CA ALA A 49 -0.60 3.31 -19.17
C ALA A 49 0.19 3.25 -17.84
N ILE A 50 -0.14 4.11 -16.86
CA ILE A 50 0.48 4.08 -15.53
C ILE A 50 0.03 2.82 -14.78
N GLY A 51 -1.26 2.51 -14.77
CA GLY A 51 -1.75 1.28 -14.16
C GLY A 51 -1.23 0.02 -14.85
N ASN A 52 -1.07 0.04 -16.17
CA ASN A 52 -0.41 -1.04 -16.91
C ASN A 52 1.06 -1.22 -16.44
N ALA A 53 1.79 -0.14 -16.20
CA ALA A 53 3.15 -0.22 -15.65
C ALA A 53 3.15 -0.76 -14.21
N PHE A 54 2.20 -0.34 -13.35
CA PHE A 54 2.03 -0.90 -12.01
C PHE A 54 1.79 -2.41 -12.04
N LYS A 55 1.03 -2.91 -13.02
CA LYS A 55 0.81 -4.35 -13.19
C LYS A 55 2.01 -5.08 -13.76
N MET A 56 2.68 -4.48 -14.74
CA MET A 56 3.83 -5.07 -15.42
C MET A 56 5.01 -5.32 -14.46
N PHE A 57 5.21 -4.45 -13.48
CA PHE A 57 6.31 -4.54 -12.52
C PHE A 57 5.86 -4.92 -11.11
N GLU A 58 4.63 -5.42 -10.95
CA GLU A 58 4.11 -5.83 -9.66
C GLU A 58 4.99 -6.93 -9.03
N PRO A 59 5.57 -6.74 -7.84
CA PRO A 59 6.43 -7.74 -7.25
C PRO A 59 5.65 -8.97 -6.76
N TYR A 60 6.30 -10.14 -6.80
CA TYR A 60 5.91 -11.28 -5.98
C TYR A 60 6.46 -11.09 -4.57
N LEU A 61 5.64 -11.33 -3.54
CA LEU A 61 6.08 -11.25 -2.15
C LEU A 61 6.22 -12.64 -1.51
N HIS A 62 7.43 -13.02 -1.17
CA HIS A 62 7.74 -14.19 -0.35
C HIS A 62 7.85 -13.77 1.12
N ILE A 63 7.14 -14.48 2.02
CA ILE A 63 7.25 -14.27 3.46
C ILE A 63 8.14 -15.39 4.01
N ALA A 64 9.41 -15.09 4.25
CA ALA A 64 10.36 -16.06 4.81
C ALA A 64 10.19 -16.23 6.32
N HIS A 65 9.77 -15.15 7.01
CA HIS A 65 9.53 -15.14 8.44
C HIS A 65 8.48 -14.07 8.80
N GLY A 66 7.85 -14.21 9.98
CA GLY A 66 6.91 -13.23 10.51
C GLY A 66 5.49 -13.32 9.96
N CYS A 67 4.77 -12.20 9.97
CA CYS A 67 3.38 -12.14 9.54
C CYS A 67 3.24 -12.20 8.01
N GLN A 68 2.10 -12.73 7.56
CA GLN A 68 1.62 -12.46 6.21
C GLN A 68 1.23 -10.98 6.08
N SER A 69 1.12 -10.47 4.85
CA SER A 69 0.57 -9.13 4.63
C SER A 69 -0.95 -9.11 4.83
N TYR A 70 -1.46 -7.96 5.29
CA TYR A 70 -2.88 -7.73 5.57
C TYR A 70 -3.34 -6.38 5.00
N PRO A 71 -4.64 -6.16 4.83
CA PRO A 71 -5.15 -4.83 4.51
C PRO A 71 -5.02 -3.94 5.75
N ALA A 72 -4.43 -2.75 5.56
CA ALA A 72 -4.23 -1.78 6.63
C ALA A 72 -5.43 -0.84 6.82
N VAL A 73 -6.29 -0.73 5.81
CA VAL A 73 -7.40 0.23 5.78
C VAL A 73 -8.60 -0.36 5.03
N ALA A 74 -9.81 -0.08 5.50
CA ALA A 74 -11.07 -0.39 4.85
C ALA A 74 -11.51 0.74 3.90
N ASP A 75 -12.52 0.47 3.06
CA ASP A 75 -13.09 1.43 2.11
C ASP A 75 -13.68 2.68 2.79
N ASN A 76 -14.27 2.51 3.98
CA ASN A 76 -14.82 3.55 4.84
C ASN A 76 -13.74 4.35 5.62
N GLY A 77 -12.47 3.95 5.52
CA GLY A 77 -11.35 4.61 6.20
C GLY A 77 -11.02 4.09 7.60
N ASP A 78 -11.67 3.04 8.07
CA ASP A 78 -11.24 2.34 9.29
C ASP A 78 -9.86 1.72 9.10
N THR A 79 -9.00 1.81 10.10
CA THR A 79 -7.61 1.32 10.03
C THR A 79 -7.40 0.09 10.90
N SER A 80 -6.49 -0.78 10.47
CA SER A 80 -6.10 -1.97 11.19
C SER A 80 -5.51 -1.62 12.55
N GLY A 81 -6.04 -2.19 13.62
CA GLY A 81 -5.48 -2.09 14.97
C GLY A 81 -4.23 -2.93 15.19
N GLY A 82 -3.77 -3.67 14.18
CA GLY A 82 -2.59 -4.53 14.25
C GLY A 82 -2.70 -5.61 15.32
N LEU A 83 -1.55 -6.20 15.66
CA LEU A 83 -1.43 -7.24 16.68
C LEU A 83 -0.46 -6.83 17.76
N LYS A 84 -0.71 -7.33 18.97
CA LYS A 84 0.25 -7.20 20.06
C LYS A 84 1.50 -8.04 19.73
N ASP A 85 2.65 -7.48 20.04
CA ASP A 85 4.01 -8.03 20.00
C ASP A 85 4.26 -9.15 21.04
N THR A 86 3.33 -10.10 21.10
CA THR A 86 3.36 -11.23 22.04
C THR A 86 3.08 -12.54 21.31
N GLY A 87 3.36 -13.66 21.99
CA GLY A 87 3.18 -14.99 21.42
C GLY A 87 4.28 -15.32 20.41
N SER A 88 3.94 -16.10 19.38
CA SER A 88 4.87 -16.41 18.29
C SER A 88 4.93 -15.27 17.27
N ALA A 89 6.02 -15.21 16.51
CA ALA A 89 6.23 -14.26 15.41
C ALA A 89 5.05 -14.25 14.40
N THR A 90 4.47 -15.42 14.12
CA THR A 90 3.35 -15.63 13.18
C THR A 90 1.98 -15.66 13.86
N GLY A 91 1.93 -15.58 15.20
CA GLY A 91 0.72 -15.80 15.98
C GLY A 91 -0.34 -14.74 15.70
N GLY A 92 -1.48 -15.16 15.14
CA GLY A 92 -2.61 -14.31 14.80
C GLY A 92 -2.52 -13.62 13.43
N CYS A 93 -1.43 -13.80 12.67
CA CYS A 93 -1.20 -13.12 11.39
C CYS A 93 -0.70 -14.07 10.28
N ASN A 94 -1.17 -15.32 10.26
CA ASN A 94 -0.72 -16.34 9.31
C ASN A 94 -1.69 -16.61 8.15
N ASP A 95 -2.83 -15.90 8.08
CA ASP A 95 -3.77 -16.02 6.96
C ASP A 95 -3.19 -15.43 5.66
N GLU A 96 -2.82 -16.31 4.72
CA GLU A 96 -2.32 -15.92 3.41
C GLU A 96 -3.41 -15.33 2.50
N GLY A 97 -4.68 -15.61 2.81
CA GLY A 97 -5.84 -15.12 2.07
C GLY A 97 -6.13 -13.63 2.27
N LYS A 98 -5.40 -12.96 3.18
CA LYS A 98 -5.55 -11.54 3.51
C LYS A 98 -4.55 -10.61 2.81
N GLY A 99 -3.60 -11.14 2.04
CA GLY A 99 -2.53 -10.32 1.46
C GLY A 99 -3.02 -9.20 0.54
N GLN A 100 -2.45 -8.01 0.70
CA GLN A 100 -2.76 -6.81 -0.10
C GLN A 100 -1.44 -6.10 -0.43
N THR A 101 -1.30 -5.67 -1.69
CA THR A 101 -0.24 -4.76 -2.14
C THR A 101 -0.81 -3.36 -2.38
N TYR A 102 -0.18 -2.34 -1.83
CA TYR A 102 -0.48 -0.93 -2.13
C TYR A 102 0.54 -0.39 -3.12
N VAL A 103 0.14 0.45 -4.08
CA VAL A 103 1.06 1.03 -5.07
C VAL A 103 0.88 2.54 -5.26
N ARG A 104 1.99 3.26 -5.38
CA ARG A 104 2.02 4.67 -5.77
C ARG A 104 3.25 4.97 -6.63
N GLY A 105 3.08 5.77 -7.68
CA GLY A 105 4.15 6.12 -8.62
C GLY A 105 4.47 7.61 -8.64
N GLY A 106 5.72 7.95 -8.94
CA GLY A 106 6.19 9.34 -8.97
C GLY A 106 7.48 9.50 -9.78
N TRP A 107 7.74 10.73 -10.24
CA TRP A 107 8.95 11.05 -11.00
C TRP A 107 10.05 11.58 -10.08
N VAL A 108 11.26 11.05 -10.22
CA VAL A 108 12.47 11.59 -9.59
C VAL A 108 13.59 11.64 -10.62
N ASN A 109 14.17 12.81 -10.84
CA ASN A 109 15.32 13.02 -11.73
C ASN A 109 15.18 12.38 -13.13
N GLY A 110 13.98 12.45 -13.72
CA GLY A 110 13.70 11.92 -15.07
C GLY A 110 13.53 10.39 -15.13
N ARG A 111 13.42 9.72 -13.99
CA ARG A 111 13.04 8.30 -13.87
C ARG A 111 11.74 8.19 -13.11
N TYR A 112 10.96 7.15 -13.37
CA TYR A 112 9.71 6.91 -12.67
C TYR A 112 9.88 5.79 -11.65
N GLY A 113 9.65 6.12 -10.38
CA GLY A 113 9.69 5.16 -9.28
C GLY A 113 8.27 4.67 -8.99
N ILE A 114 8.10 3.35 -8.93
CA ILE A 114 6.86 2.67 -8.57
C ILE A 114 7.07 2.03 -7.21
N MET A 115 6.47 2.61 -6.18
CA MET A 115 6.54 2.11 -4.81
C MET A 115 5.43 1.08 -4.58
N TYR A 116 5.79 -0.16 -4.26
CA TYR A 116 4.89 -1.20 -3.79
C TYR A 116 5.10 -1.40 -2.30
N SER A 117 4.03 -1.43 -1.53
CA SER A 117 4.10 -1.49 -0.07
C SER A 117 3.14 -2.51 0.52
N TRP A 118 3.56 -3.10 1.64
CA TRP A 118 2.83 -4.11 2.38
C TRP A 118 2.76 -3.74 3.85
N TYR A 119 1.61 -4.04 4.45
CA TYR A 119 1.37 -3.90 5.87
C TYR A 119 1.34 -5.27 6.53
N MET A 120 2.03 -5.40 7.66
CA MET A 120 1.96 -6.57 8.52
C MET A 120 1.36 -6.14 9.87
N PRO A 121 0.49 -6.95 10.51
CA PRO A 121 -0.14 -6.56 11.77
C PRO A 121 0.83 -6.30 12.93
N LYS A 122 2.00 -6.92 12.92
CA LYS A 122 3.10 -6.70 13.88
C LYS A 122 4.44 -7.06 13.25
N ASP A 123 5.49 -6.45 13.76
CA ASP A 123 6.87 -6.87 13.56
C ASP A 123 7.38 -7.56 14.82
N MET A 124 7.64 -8.86 14.72
CA MET A 124 8.16 -9.66 15.83
C MET A 124 9.17 -10.69 15.33
N ALA A 125 10.44 -10.32 15.34
CA ALA A 125 11.56 -11.18 14.94
C ALA A 125 11.71 -12.45 15.81
N ASN A 126 11.46 -12.35 17.11
CA ASN A 126 11.73 -13.42 18.07
C ASN A 126 10.47 -13.79 18.86
N SER A 127 10.01 -15.03 18.73
CA SER A 127 8.82 -15.52 19.46
C SER A 127 9.01 -15.39 20.98
N GLY A 128 8.00 -14.84 21.66
CA GLY A 128 8.01 -14.60 23.10
C GLY A 128 8.88 -13.41 23.57
N VAL A 129 9.56 -12.70 22.68
CA VAL A 129 10.42 -11.55 23.02
C VAL A 129 9.85 -10.27 22.41
N SER A 130 9.40 -9.36 23.27
CA SER A 130 8.86 -8.06 22.84
C SER A 130 9.94 -6.97 22.67
N VAL A 131 11.16 -7.20 23.16
CA VAL A 131 12.24 -6.21 23.04
C VAL A 131 12.60 -6.03 21.57
N GLY A 132 12.37 -4.82 21.05
CA GLY A 132 12.57 -4.47 19.64
C GLY A 132 11.37 -4.79 18.74
N ALA A 133 10.41 -5.60 19.19
CA ALA A 133 9.19 -5.86 18.44
C ALA A 133 8.22 -4.67 18.54
N HIS A 134 7.34 -4.51 17.55
CA HIS A 134 6.30 -3.48 17.57
C HIS A 134 5.00 -3.96 16.92
N ARG A 135 3.90 -3.33 17.34
CA ARG A 135 2.62 -3.42 16.66
C ARG A 135 2.71 -2.64 15.35
N HIS A 136 2.08 -3.17 14.31
CA HIS A 136 2.15 -2.67 12.93
C HIS A 136 3.53 -2.85 12.33
N ASP A 137 3.57 -3.00 11.02
CA ASP A 137 4.78 -2.88 10.23
C ASP A 137 4.42 -2.44 8.82
N TRP A 138 5.29 -1.64 8.23
CA TRP A 138 5.13 -1.10 6.89
C TRP A 138 6.45 -1.19 6.14
N GLU A 139 6.44 -1.99 5.10
CA GLU A 139 7.60 -2.21 4.25
C GLU A 139 7.28 -1.85 2.80
N ASN A 140 8.29 -1.50 2.01
CA ASN A 140 8.11 -1.17 0.61
C ASN A 140 9.33 -1.45 -0.27
N VAL A 141 9.08 -1.71 -1.54
CA VAL A 141 10.10 -1.62 -2.59
C VAL A 141 9.76 -0.49 -3.55
N VAL A 142 10.79 0.14 -4.11
CA VAL A 142 10.63 1.06 -5.25
C VAL A 142 11.27 0.42 -6.47
N ILE A 143 10.47 0.21 -7.51
CA ILE A 143 10.91 -0.27 -8.82
C ILE A 143 11.08 0.93 -9.75
N TRP A 144 12.26 1.07 -10.33
CA TRP A 144 12.58 2.19 -11.19
C TRP A 144 12.44 1.81 -12.65
N VAL A 145 11.72 2.63 -13.42
CA VAL A 145 11.56 2.49 -14.87
C VAL A 145 11.92 3.79 -15.58
N ASP A 146 12.22 3.69 -16.87
CA ASP A 146 12.51 4.85 -17.71
C ASP A 146 11.28 5.76 -17.90
N ASN A 147 10.18 5.19 -18.38
CA ASN A 147 8.95 5.88 -18.67
C ASN A 147 7.74 4.94 -18.56
N PRO A 148 6.84 5.13 -17.59
CA PRO A 148 5.72 4.24 -17.33
C PRO A 148 4.66 4.27 -18.43
N VAL A 149 4.66 5.30 -19.29
CA VAL A 149 3.71 5.41 -20.42
C VAL A 149 4.29 4.96 -21.76
N ALA A 150 5.52 4.44 -21.76
CA ALA A 150 6.09 3.80 -22.95
C ALA A 150 5.32 2.50 -23.27
N PRO A 151 5.21 2.10 -24.56
CA PRO A 151 4.61 0.81 -24.91
C PRO A 151 5.28 -0.40 -24.25
N THR A 152 6.58 -0.28 -23.97
CA THR A 152 7.40 -1.25 -23.26
C THR A 152 8.35 -0.50 -22.31
N PRO A 153 7.91 -0.16 -21.09
CA PRO A 153 8.79 0.49 -20.12
C PRO A 153 9.99 -0.40 -19.81
N THR A 154 11.16 0.21 -19.65
CA THR A 154 12.42 -0.47 -19.32
C THR A 154 12.64 -0.44 -17.83
N LEU A 155 12.87 -1.62 -17.22
CA LEU A 155 13.32 -1.73 -15.83
C LEU A 155 14.76 -1.18 -15.71
N LEU A 156 14.95 -0.23 -14.80
CA LEU A 156 16.24 0.37 -14.46
C LEU A 156 16.86 -0.22 -13.19
N GLY A 157 16.04 -0.83 -12.34
CA GLY A 157 16.46 -1.50 -11.11
C GLY A 157 15.41 -1.42 -10.02
N GLY A 158 15.82 -1.69 -8.77
CA GLY A 158 14.94 -1.66 -7.61
C GLY A 158 15.66 -1.30 -6.32
N ALA A 159 14.88 -0.89 -5.34
CA ALA A 159 15.33 -0.52 -4.00
C ALA A 159 14.38 -1.13 -2.96
N ALA A 160 14.88 -1.95 -2.04
CA ALA A 160 14.08 -2.61 -1.01
C ALA A 160 14.32 -2.00 0.37
N SER A 161 13.26 -1.68 1.11
CA SER A 161 13.36 -1.05 2.42
C SER A 161 14.01 -1.96 3.47
N GLY A 162 14.74 -1.34 4.39
CA GLY A 162 15.24 -1.97 5.59
C GLY A 162 15.68 -0.92 6.60
N HIS A 163 15.03 -0.90 7.77
CA HIS A 163 15.35 -0.03 8.90
C HIS A 163 15.48 1.47 8.54
N GLY A 164 14.58 1.97 7.70
CA GLY A 164 14.53 3.38 7.27
C GLY A 164 15.44 3.74 6.08
N GLU A 165 16.23 2.79 5.60
CA GLU A 165 17.11 2.90 4.44
C GLU A 165 16.66 1.97 3.30
N TYR A 166 17.37 2.00 2.17
CA TYR A 166 17.07 1.15 1.00
C TYR A 166 18.30 0.39 0.49
N LYS A 167 18.14 -0.91 0.30
CA LYS A 167 19.08 -1.79 -0.41
C LYS A 167 18.79 -1.72 -1.91
N LYS A 168 19.72 -1.16 -2.68
CA LYS A 168 19.55 -0.84 -4.11
C LYS A 168 20.24 -1.86 -4.99
N THR A 169 19.62 -2.21 -6.12
CA THR A 169 20.22 -3.06 -7.17
C THR A 169 19.75 -2.59 -8.56
N PRO A 170 20.65 -2.56 -9.57
CA PRO A 170 20.24 -2.30 -10.95
C PRO A 170 19.55 -3.52 -11.60
N ASP A 171 19.67 -4.71 -11.02
CA ASP A 171 19.15 -5.96 -11.59
C ASP A 171 18.50 -6.81 -10.48
N PRO A 172 17.27 -6.47 -10.04
CA PRO A 172 16.57 -7.30 -9.07
C PRO A 172 16.17 -8.64 -9.70
N PRO A 173 16.40 -9.77 -9.00
CA PRO A 173 15.81 -11.06 -9.35
C PRO A 173 14.32 -10.93 -9.69
N ARG A 174 13.91 -11.59 -10.79
CA ARG A 174 12.55 -11.44 -11.34
C ARG A 174 12.04 -12.72 -11.98
N GLN A 175 10.72 -12.83 -12.08
CA GLN A 175 10.02 -13.76 -12.96
C GLN A 175 9.34 -12.90 -14.04
N ASP A 176 9.71 -13.13 -15.31
CA ASP A 176 9.37 -12.23 -16.42
C ASP A 176 9.79 -10.78 -16.13
N THR A 177 8.83 -9.86 -16.04
CA THR A 177 9.05 -8.45 -15.70
C THR A 177 8.89 -8.15 -14.21
N ARG A 178 8.38 -9.11 -13.43
CA ARG A 178 7.94 -8.93 -12.04
C ARG A 178 9.07 -9.26 -11.06
N PRO A 179 9.55 -8.30 -10.25
CA PRO A 179 10.58 -8.56 -9.24
C PRO A 179 10.11 -9.59 -8.20
N LYS A 180 11.06 -10.35 -7.64
CA LYS A 180 10.83 -11.26 -6.51
C LYS A 180 11.36 -10.60 -5.24
N VAL A 181 10.48 -10.39 -4.27
CA VAL A 181 10.78 -9.71 -3.01
C VAL A 181 10.56 -10.67 -1.85
N GLU A 182 11.40 -10.58 -0.83
CA GLU A 182 11.31 -11.36 0.39
C GLU A 182 11.20 -10.44 1.60
N TYR A 183 10.22 -10.72 2.45
CA TYR A 183 10.13 -10.21 3.81
C TYR A 183 10.74 -11.22 4.76
N PHE A 184 11.76 -10.80 5.49
CA PHE A 184 12.57 -11.67 6.35
C PHE A 184 13.04 -10.92 7.59
N THR A 185 13.60 -11.66 8.55
CA THR A 185 14.28 -11.09 9.72
C THR A 185 15.78 -11.15 9.52
N SER A 186 16.48 -10.03 9.75
CA SER A 186 17.94 -9.98 9.82
C SER A 186 18.38 -9.95 11.27
N PHE A 187 18.72 -11.10 11.88
CA PHE A 187 19.09 -11.10 13.30
C PHE A 187 20.38 -10.27 13.55
N PRO A 188 20.44 -9.36 14.54
CA PRO A 188 19.51 -9.17 15.66
C PRO A 188 18.45 -8.07 15.47
N THR A 189 18.30 -7.52 14.26
CA THR A 189 17.30 -6.50 13.96
C THR A 189 15.94 -7.13 13.62
N ASN A 190 14.99 -6.22 13.40
CA ASN A 190 13.60 -6.44 13.04
C ASN A 190 13.43 -6.98 11.61
N HIS A 191 12.20 -7.02 11.11
CA HIS A 191 12.00 -7.39 9.71
C HIS A 191 12.47 -6.29 8.75
N GLU A 192 12.74 -6.70 7.52
CA GLU A 192 13.07 -5.84 6.40
C GLU A 192 12.81 -6.58 5.07
N LEU A 193 12.90 -5.86 3.95
CA LEU A 193 12.76 -6.43 2.61
C LEU A 193 14.10 -6.62 1.90
N GLN A 194 14.19 -7.65 1.08
CA GLN A 194 15.25 -7.79 0.08
C GLN A 194 14.70 -8.35 -1.24
N PHE A 195 15.44 -8.21 -2.32
CA PHE A 195 15.16 -9.01 -3.52
C PHE A 195 15.72 -10.42 -3.34
N THR A 196 15.01 -11.42 -3.85
CA THR A 196 15.30 -12.84 -3.59
C THR A 196 15.17 -13.68 -4.86
N ASP A 197 15.80 -14.85 -4.88
CA ASP A 197 15.53 -15.83 -5.93
C ASP A 197 14.29 -16.71 -5.69
N THR A 198 13.72 -16.66 -4.49
CA THR A 198 12.52 -17.41 -4.11
C THR A 198 11.27 -16.76 -4.68
N LEU A 199 10.42 -17.54 -5.36
CA LEU A 199 9.15 -17.03 -5.86
C LEU A 199 8.17 -16.84 -4.70
N GLY A 200 7.60 -15.65 -4.61
CA GLY A 200 6.56 -15.29 -3.67
C GLY A 200 5.14 -15.54 -4.17
N ARG A 201 4.16 -14.99 -3.45
CA ARG A 201 2.76 -14.99 -3.86
C ARG A 201 2.43 -13.73 -4.67
N ASP A 202 1.43 -13.88 -5.51
CA ASP A 202 0.72 -12.78 -6.15
C ASP A 202 -0.39 -12.30 -5.20
N LEU A 203 -0.54 -10.99 -5.02
CA LEU A 203 -1.45 -10.37 -4.05
C LEU A 203 -2.33 -9.35 -4.76
N ASP A 204 -3.54 -9.10 -4.23
CA ASP A 204 -4.40 -8.07 -4.81
C ASP A 204 -3.69 -6.69 -4.74
N LEU A 205 -3.62 -5.99 -5.88
CA LEU A 205 -2.99 -4.67 -6.02
C LEU A 205 -4.02 -3.53 -5.97
N VAL A 206 -3.76 -2.51 -5.15
CA VAL A 206 -4.56 -1.29 -5.14
C VAL A 206 -3.69 -0.04 -5.24
N ALA A 207 -3.99 0.84 -6.19
CA ALA A 207 -3.28 2.10 -6.35
C ALA A 207 -3.78 3.16 -5.37
N TRP A 208 -2.88 3.97 -4.83
CA TRP A 208 -3.18 5.11 -3.97
C TRP A 208 -4.28 6.01 -4.54
N ASP A 209 -4.17 6.34 -5.83
CA ASP A 209 -5.11 7.23 -6.51
C ASP A 209 -6.48 6.58 -6.76
N SER A 210 -6.54 5.25 -6.74
CA SER A 210 -7.79 4.49 -6.87
C SER A 210 -8.51 4.25 -5.54
N LEU A 211 -7.81 4.37 -4.40
CA LEU A 211 -8.43 4.20 -3.09
C LEU A 211 -9.60 5.18 -2.90
N PRO A 212 -10.71 4.76 -2.26
CA PRO A 212 -11.72 5.69 -1.80
C PRO A 212 -11.12 6.79 -0.93
N GLU A 213 -11.66 8.01 -1.02
CA GLU A 213 -11.18 9.14 -0.21
C GLU A 213 -11.14 8.82 1.29
N PRO A 214 -12.14 8.15 1.91
CA PRO A 214 -12.05 7.76 3.31
C PRO A 214 -10.86 6.85 3.62
N ALA A 215 -10.57 5.87 2.75
CA ALA A 215 -9.41 4.99 2.87
C ALA A 215 -8.08 5.75 2.80
N ARG A 216 -7.94 6.68 1.84
CA ARG A 216 -6.77 7.57 1.79
C ARG A 216 -6.63 8.37 3.08
N LEU A 217 -7.71 8.97 3.58
CA LEU A 217 -7.68 9.73 4.84
C LEU A 217 -7.38 8.85 6.06
N GLY A 218 -7.82 7.59 6.07
CA GLY A 218 -7.45 6.59 7.08
C GLY A 218 -5.94 6.36 7.11
N LEU A 219 -5.33 6.14 5.94
CA LEU A 219 -3.87 5.96 5.84
C LEU A 219 -3.09 7.24 6.18
N GLN A 220 -3.57 8.42 5.77
CA GLN A 220 -2.88 9.69 6.04
C GLN A 220 -2.86 10.07 7.53
N ASN A 221 -3.95 9.77 8.25
CA ASN A 221 -4.16 10.26 9.62
C ASN A 221 -4.11 9.14 10.68
N GLY A 222 -4.03 7.88 10.27
CA GLY A 222 -3.97 6.73 11.16
C GLY A 222 -2.69 6.70 11.97
N ASP A 223 -2.81 6.29 13.23
CA ASP A 223 -1.67 6.03 14.10
C ASP A 223 -1.25 4.57 13.98
N PHE A 224 -0.13 4.33 13.30
CA PHE A 224 0.48 3.01 13.14
C PHE A 224 1.68 2.81 14.09
N GLY A 225 1.73 3.55 15.20
CA GLY A 225 2.77 3.43 16.21
C GLY A 225 4.15 3.75 15.64
N ASP A 226 5.07 2.78 15.75
CA ASP A 226 6.45 2.92 15.26
C ASP A 226 6.55 2.74 13.72
N ALA A 227 5.52 2.16 13.09
CA ALA A 227 5.49 1.95 11.65
C ALA A 227 4.98 3.20 10.92
N ILE A 228 5.63 3.55 9.81
CA ILE A 228 5.32 4.74 9.01
C ILE A 228 4.80 4.30 7.64
N VAL A 229 3.58 4.71 7.28
CA VAL A 229 3.04 4.43 5.94
C VAL A 229 3.94 5.10 4.89
N PRO A 230 4.55 4.36 3.94
CA PRO A 230 5.65 4.90 3.14
C PRO A 230 5.21 5.68 1.90
N PHE A 231 3.94 5.56 1.52
CA PHE A 231 3.37 6.08 0.26
C PHE A 231 2.26 7.13 0.45
N ILE A 232 2.09 7.67 1.65
CA ILE A 232 1.17 8.80 1.88
C ILE A 232 1.81 10.13 1.48
N ASP A 233 1.02 11.19 1.36
CA ASP A 233 1.48 12.49 0.84
C ASP A 233 2.66 13.07 1.62
N SER A 234 2.73 12.84 2.94
CA SER A 234 3.80 13.36 3.80
C SER A 234 5.12 12.59 3.71
N THR A 235 5.11 11.33 3.23
CA THR A 235 6.28 10.43 3.27
C THR A 235 6.75 10.04 1.87
N PHE A 236 5.84 9.96 0.90
CA PHE A 236 6.08 9.39 -0.43
C PHE A 236 7.29 9.99 -1.13
N GLU A 237 7.32 11.30 -1.35
CA GLU A 237 8.40 11.97 -2.09
C GLU A 237 9.76 11.78 -1.41
N SER A 238 9.80 11.85 -0.07
CA SER A 238 11.06 11.69 0.68
C SER A 238 11.60 10.25 0.59
N ASN A 239 10.71 9.26 0.65
CA ASN A 239 11.06 7.85 0.52
C ASN A 239 11.47 7.53 -0.92
N LEU A 240 10.75 8.07 -1.90
CA LEU A 240 11.06 7.90 -3.31
C LEU A 240 12.45 8.48 -3.64
N ALA A 241 12.78 9.67 -3.11
CA ALA A 241 14.10 10.27 -3.26
C ALA A 241 15.21 9.44 -2.58
N LYS A 242 14.98 8.92 -1.38
CA LYS A 242 15.93 8.02 -0.69
C LYS A 242 16.20 6.75 -1.49
N ALA A 243 15.15 6.19 -2.10
CA ALA A 243 15.20 4.97 -2.90
C ALA A 243 15.80 5.15 -4.31
N ALA A 244 16.04 6.39 -4.76
CA ALA A 244 16.51 6.68 -6.12
C ALA A 244 17.82 5.97 -6.48
N LEU A 245 17.86 5.40 -7.70
CA LEU A 245 19.04 4.85 -8.37
C LEU A 245 19.82 5.93 -9.13
#